data_AF-A2HIE4-F1
#
_entry.id   AF-A2HIE4-F1
#
_cell.length_a   1.000
_cell.length_b   1.000
_cell.length_c   1.000
_cell.angle_alpha   90.00
_cell.angle_beta   90.00
_cell.angle_gamma   90.00
#
_symmetry.space_group_name_H-M   'P 1'
#
loop_
_entity.id
_entity.type
_entity.pdbx_description
1 polymer ?
#
loop_
_entity_poly.entity_id
_entity_poly.type
_entity_poly.pdbx_seq_one_letter_code
_entity_poly.pdbx_strand_id
1 'polypeptide(L)'
;MLQDVVDHITLQDLIKFQEISCKVIDGYYYDGKRDMTIRNEVKKLFELRAKYKKEGNPIQEIIKLLLNSIYGKTILKPIDKKIRFIKDNKLTDYIIKNYNDIQTIEFIPDSELSCVKSFKPIVRHFNYCPLGVSILSMSKRIMNEVFFTAEDLGLKLFYQDTDSFHLYEKDLDKLAEEYKRRYNRELIGKALGQFHSDFAEITAGHMSKAQRSIFVGKKTYLDELTNDLKEIAFHCRMKGITQDVIALTANQMFPDAIQVHYDEKKGLFFPEKVGEKYSIVELYKSLYEGDEITFDLCIGSKPCFNKNKDFTISTKSSFERKLKF
;
A
#
# COMPACT_ATOMS: atom_id res chain seq x y z
N MET A 1 1.39 -22.91 -25.81
CA MET A 1 0.15 -22.34 -25.24
C MET A 1 0.44 -21.99 -23.79
N LEU A 2 0.16 -20.75 -23.38
CA LEU A 2 0.25 -20.35 -21.98
C LEU A 2 -1.01 -20.88 -21.26
N GLN A 3 -0.85 -21.50 -20.11
CA GLN A 3 -1.96 -21.97 -19.29
C GLN A 3 -2.03 -21.11 -18.04
N ASP A 4 -3.19 -20.49 -17.81
CA ASP A 4 -3.44 -19.59 -16.69
C ASP A 4 -4.75 -19.93 -15.98
N VAL A 5 -4.84 -19.56 -14.71
CA VAL A 5 -6.06 -19.64 -13.89
C VAL A 5 -6.55 -18.24 -13.61
N VAL A 6 -7.74 -17.91 -14.13
CA VAL A 6 -8.34 -16.57 -14.02
C VAL A 6 -9.78 -16.67 -13.56
N ASP A 7 -10.26 -15.64 -12.86
CA ASP A 7 -11.68 -15.48 -12.59
C ASP A 7 -12.41 -14.84 -13.78
N HIS A 8 -13.75 -14.88 -13.77
CA HIS A 8 -14.58 -14.36 -14.86
C HIS A 8 -14.35 -12.87 -15.19
N ILE A 9 -14.02 -12.02 -14.21
CA ILE A 9 -13.77 -10.58 -14.45
C ILE A 9 -12.44 -10.42 -15.18
N THR A 10 -11.40 -11.11 -14.70
CA THR A 10 -10.08 -11.08 -15.36
C THR A 10 -10.16 -11.63 -16.78
N LEU A 11 -10.89 -12.75 -17.00
CA LEU A 11 -11.07 -13.31 -18.34
C LEU A 11 -11.78 -12.34 -19.29
N GLN A 12 -12.84 -11.69 -18.83
CA GLN A 12 -13.55 -10.66 -19.61
C GLN A 12 -12.63 -9.48 -19.97
N ASP A 13 -11.77 -9.04 -19.04
CA ASP A 13 -10.82 -7.95 -19.28
C ASP A 13 -9.77 -8.36 -20.32
N LEU A 14 -9.24 -9.58 -20.25
CA LEU A 14 -8.28 -10.09 -21.23
C LEU A 14 -8.90 -10.18 -22.62
N ILE A 15 -10.14 -10.69 -22.74
CA ILE A 15 -10.83 -10.75 -24.04
C ILE A 15 -11.09 -9.34 -24.57
N LYS A 16 -11.53 -8.41 -23.71
CA LYS A 16 -11.90 -7.06 -24.13
C LYS A 16 -10.71 -6.19 -24.50
N PHE A 17 -9.65 -6.21 -23.69
CA PHE A 17 -8.55 -5.25 -23.79
C PHE A 17 -7.28 -5.84 -24.39
N GLN A 18 -7.13 -7.16 -24.40
CA GLN A 18 -5.97 -7.84 -24.98
C GLN A 18 -6.36 -8.71 -26.19
N GLU A 19 -7.65 -8.71 -26.55
CA GLU A 19 -8.23 -9.42 -27.70
C GLU A 19 -7.81 -10.90 -27.78
N ILE A 20 -7.66 -11.55 -26.61
CA ILE A 20 -7.19 -12.94 -26.56
C ILE A 20 -8.24 -13.90 -27.10
N SER A 21 -7.78 -14.99 -27.70
CA SER A 21 -8.57 -16.21 -27.89
C SER A 21 -8.15 -17.26 -26.87
N CYS A 22 -9.12 -17.93 -26.26
CA CYS A 22 -8.84 -18.94 -25.23
C CYS A 22 -9.75 -20.16 -25.39
N LYS A 23 -9.23 -21.32 -24.96
CA LYS A 23 -10.01 -22.55 -24.79
C LYS A 23 -10.14 -22.83 -23.29
N VAL A 24 -11.36 -22.88 -22.78
CA VAL A 24 -11.62 -23.28 -21.39
C VAL A 24 -11.34 -24.78 -21.25
N ILE A 25 -10.46 -25.14 -20.31
CA ILE A 25 -10.10 -26.53 -20.02
C ILE A 25 -11.00 -27.08 -18.92
N ASP A 26 -11.08 -26.35 -17.80
CA ASP A 26 -11.87 -26.72 -16.62
C ASP A 26 -12.15 -25.45 -15.78
N GLY A 27 -13.10 -25.50 -14.85
CA GLY A 27 -13.39 -24.39 -13.95
C GLY A 27 -14.58 -24.62 -13.01
N TYR A 28 -14.71 -23.70 -12.06
CA TYR A 28 -15.86 -23.65 -11.16
C TYR A 28 -16.90 -22.66 -11.69
N TYR A 29 -18.15 -23.09 -11.75
CA TYR A 29 -19.30 -22.26 -12.07
C TYR A 29 -20.27 -22.23 -10.89
N TYR A 30 -20.79 -21.06 -10.57
CA TYR A 30 -21.78 -20.84 -9.52
C TYR A 30 -23.09 -20.41 -10.19
N ASP A 31 -24.08 -21.29 -10.17
CA ASP A 31 -25.39 -21.13 -10.83
C ASP A 31 -26.43 -20.36 -9.98
N GLY A 32 -26.12 -20.15 -8.69
CA GLY A 32 -26.97 -19.41 -7.75
C GLY A 32 -27.05 -17.90 -8.02
N LYS A 33 -28.07 -17.27 -7.45
CA LYS A 33 -28.20 -15.80 -7.47
C LYS A 33 -27.09 -15.16 -6.64
N ARG A 34 -26.50 -14.08 -7.18
CA ARG A 34 -25.48 -13.30 -6.48
C ARG A 34 -26.10 -12.54 -5.31
N ASP A 35 -25.64 -12.81 -4.10
CA ASP A 35 -25.98 -12.00 -2.93
C ASP A 35 -25.25 -10.65 -2.99
N MET A 36 -26.01 -9.57 -2.84
CA MET A 36 -25.57 -8.19 -2.97
C MET A 36 -25.59 -7.46 -1.63
N THR A 37 -25.97 -8.13 -0.54
CA THR A 37 -26.15 -7.54 0.79
C THR A 37 -24.90 -6.78 1.25
N ILE A 38 -23.70 -7.32 0.99
CA ILE A 38 -22.45 -6.67 1.35
C ILE A 38 -22.28 -5.27 0.72
N ARG A 39 -22.85 -5.02 -0.47
CA ARG A 39 -22.77 -3.71 -1.12
C ARG A 39 -23.49 -2.65 -0.28
N ASN A 40 -24.61 -3.01 0.31
CA ASN A 40 -25.40 -2.11 1.16
C ASN A 40 -24.63 -1.75 2.43
N GLU A 41 -23.99 -2.74 3.07
CA GLU A 41 -23.18 -2.50 4.28
C GLU A 41 -21.92 -1.66 3.99
N VAL A 42 -21.22 -1.94 2.89
CA VAL A 42 -20.07 -1.14 2.46
C VAL A 42 -20.48 0.30 2.15
N LYS A 43 -21.64 0.50 1.50
CA LYS A 43 -22.16 1.85 1.21
C LYS A 43 -22.47 2.63 2.49
N LYS A 44 -23.13 2.01 3.48
CA LYS A 44 -23.38 2.62 4.79
C LYS A 44 -22.09 3.05 5.47
N LEU A 45 -21.07 2.18 5.50
CA LEU A 45 -19.77 2.49 6.10
C LEU A 45 -19.06 3.62 5.36
N PHE A 46 -19.13 3.67 4.03
CA PHE A 46 -18.55 4.75 3.23
C PHE A 46 -19.20 6.10 3.52
N GLU A 47 -20.54 6.15 3.56
CA GLU A 47 -21.30 7.36 3.89
C GLU A 47 -21.02 7.82 5.33
N LEU A 48 -20.94 6.88 6.28
CA LEU A 48 -20.60 7.17 7.67
C LEU A 48 -19.18 7.74 7.80
N ARG A 49 -18.22 7.18 7.06
CA ARG A 49 -16.86 7.73 6.99
C ARG A 49 -16.86 9.14 6.43
N ALA A 50 -17.61 9.39 5.36
CA ALA A 50 -17.69 10.71 4.74
C ALA A 50 -18.27 11.76 5.71
N LYS A 51 -19.28 11.38 6.50
CA LYS A 51 -19.83 12.22 7.59
C LYS A 51 -18.76 12.57 8.62
N TYR A 52 -18.12 11.57 9.23
CA TYR A 52 -17.12 11.80 10.29
C TYR A 52 -15.87 12.53 9.78
N LYS A 53 -15.49 12.34 8.51
CA LYS A 53 -14.40 13.10 7.90
C LYS A 53 -14.73 14.60 7.83
N LYS A 54 -15.98 14.98 7.51
CA LYS A 54 -16.41 16.39 7.51
C LYS A 54 -16.42 17.01 8.90
N GLU A 55 -16.70 16.21 9.92
CA GLU A 55 -16.69 16.62 11.33
C GLU A 55 -15.27 16.68 11.93
N GLY A 56 -14.23 16.28 11.18
CA GLY A 56 -12.87 16.15 11.71
C GLY A 56 -12.72 15.06 12.77
N ASN A 57 -13.65 14.10 12.82
CA ASN A 57 -13.71 13.10 13.88
C ASN A 57 -12.75 11.92 13.59
N PRO A 58 -11.83 11.57 14.52
CA PRO A 58 -10.86 10.49 14.35
C PRO A 58 -11.46 9.11 14.04
N ILE A 59 -12.74 8.86 14.38
CA ILE A 59 -13.45 7.61 14.06
C ILE A 59 -13.41 7.28 12.55
N GLN A 60 -13.30 8.29 11.68
CA GLN A 60 -13.20 8.06 10.24
C GLN A 60 -12.01 7.15 9.86
N GLU A 61 -10.91 7.17 10.62
CA GLU A 61 -9.76 6.28 10.41
C GLU A 61 -10.09 4.83 10.80
N ILE A 62 -10.87 4.62 11.87
CA ILE A 62 -11.35 3.28 12.26
C ILE A 62 -12.26 2.72 11.17
N ILE A 63 -13.18 3.52 10.63
CA ILE A 63 -14.08 3.08 9.55
C ILE A 63 -13.28 2.79 8.28
N LYS A 64 -12.25 3.59 7.96
CA LYS A 64 -11.32 3.31 6.85
C LYS A 64 -10.63 1.97 7.02
N LEU A 65 -10.11 1.67 8.21
CA LEU A 65 -9.49 0.37 8.52
C LEU A 65 -10.49 -0.79 8.38
N LEU A 66 -11.73 -0.61 8.85
CA LEU A 66 -12.78 -1.62 8.67
C LEU A 66 -13.03 -1.91 7.19
N LEU A 67 -13.27 -0.88 6.39
CA LEU A 67 -13.48 -1.00 4.94
C LEU A 67 -12.32 -1.75 4.25
N ASN A 68 -11.07 -1.39 4.59
CA ASN A 68 -9.89 -2.04 4.05
C ASN A 68 -9.71 -3.49 4.55
N SER A 69 -10.24 -3.83 5.73
CA SER A 69 -10.08 -5.16 6.32
C SER A 69 -11.08 -6.20 5.80
N ILE A 70 -12.27 -5.76 5.34
CA ILE A 70 -13.38 -6.65 4.95
C ILE A 70 -12.92 -7.64 3.88
N TYR A 71 -12.34 -7.16 2.77
CA TYR A 71 -11.88 -8.05 1.70
C TYR A 71 -10.77 -8.99 2.19
N GLY A 72 -9.84 -8.49 3.01
CA GLY A 72 -8.75 -9.30 3.57
C GLY A 72 -9.26 -10.47 4.43
N LYS A 73 -10.37 -10.27 5.15
CA LYS A 73 -11.03 -11.35 5.91
C LYS A 73 -11.64 -12.42 5.00
N THR A 74 -12.16 -12.05 3.84
CA THR A 74 -12.76 -13.01 2.90
C THR A 74 -11.74 -13.96 2.27
N ILE A 75 -10.47 -13.59 2.20
CA ILE A 75 -9.37 -14.39 1.62
C ILE A 75 -8.34 -14.84 2.66
N LEU A 76 -8.68 -14.72 3.95
CA LEU A 76 -7.75 -15.04 5.03
C LEU A 76 -7.32 -16.51 4.94
N LYS A 77 -6.00 -16.74 4.93
CA LYS A 77 -5.44 -18.09 4.98
C LYS A 77 -5.78 -18.74 6.34
N PRO A 78 -5.97 -20.06 6.39
CA PRO A 78 -6.22 -20.75 7.64
C PRO A 78 -5.08 -20.48 8.63
N ILE A 79 -5.46 -20.18 9.87
CA ILE A 79 -4.52 -20.09 10.98
C ILE A 79 -4.30 -21.53 11.47
N ASP A 80 -3.14 -22.08 11.14
CA ASP A 80 -2.70 -23.44 11.41
C ASP A 80 -1.91 -23.58 12.73
N LYS A 81 -1.69 -22.46 13.42
CA LYS A 81 -0.93 -22.40 14.68
C LYS A 81 -1.73 -21.76 15.79
N LYS A 82 -1.60 -22.30 16.99
CA LYS A 82 -2.14 -21.73 18.23
C LYS A 82 -0.99 -21.50 19.20
N ILE A 83 -0.94 -20.30 19.78
CA ILE A 83 0.01 -19.94 20.83
C ILE A 83 -0.72 -20.00 22.17
N ARG A 84 -0.11 -20.62 23.18
CA ARG A 84 -0.58 -20.59 24.57
C ARG A 84 0.59 -20.26 25.50
N PHE A 85 0.32 -19.49 26.55
CA PHE A 85 1.24 -19.26 27.65
C PHE A 85 0.87 -20.18 28.79
N ILE A 86 1.80 -21.05 29.20
CA ILE A 86 1.59 -22.08 30.22
C ILE A 86 2.56 -21.81 31.36
N LYS A 87 2.10 -21.88 32.60
CA LYS A 87 2.98 -21.78 33.76
C LYS A 87 3.99 -22.91 33.77
N ASP A 88 5.25 -22.62 34.11
CA ASP A 88 6.33 -23.60 34.04
C ASP A 88 6.07 -24.82 34.94
N ASN A 89 5.48 -24.60 36.12
CA ASN A 89 5.09 -25.68 37.02
C ASN A 89 3.97 -26.60 36.47
N LYS A 90 3.26 -26.20 35.41
CA LYS A 90 2.24 -26.99 34.71
C LYS A 90 2.70 -27.43 33.32
N LEU A 91 3.91 -27.07 32.91
CA LEU A 91 4.40 -27.31 31.56
C LEU A 91 4.54 -28.80 31.27
N THR A 92 5.12 -29.57 32.21
CA THR A 92 5.27 -31.03 32.07
C THR A 92 3.92 -31.71 31.85
N ASP A 93 2.92 -31.40 32.68
CA ASP A 93 1.56 -31.94 32.53
C ASP A 93 0.93 -31.57 31.18
N TYR A 94 1.17 -30.34 30.72
CA TYR A 94 0.69 -29.88 29.42
C TYR A 94 1.37 -30.63 28.26
N ILE A 95 2.68 -30.84 28.33
CA ILE A 95 3.45 -31.57 27.33
C ILE A 95 2.93 -33.00 27.22
N ILE A 96 2.79 -33.72 28.34
CA ILE A 96 2.32 -35.11 28.35
C ILE A 96 0.94 -35.21 27.68
N LYS A 97 0.03 -34.27 27.98
CA LYS A 97 -1.35 -34.28 27.44
C LYS A 97 -1.44 -33.89 25.96
N ASN A 98 -0.47 -33.15 25.42
CA ASN A 98 -0.57 -32.54 24.08
C ASN A 98 0.67 -32.80 23.21
N TYR A 99 1.48 -33.82 23.53
CA TYR A 99 2.81 -34.04 22.94
C TYR A 99 2.81 -34.00 21.40
N ASN A 100 1.88 -34.70 20.76
CA ASN A 100 1.78 -34.78 19.29
C ASN A 100 1.38 -33.44 18.63
N ASP A 101 0.75 -32.54 19.37
CA ASP A 101 0.27 -31.25 18.85
C ASP A 101 1.29 -30.12 19.02
N ILE A 102 2.31 -30.29 19.85
CA ILE A 102 3.30 -29.25 20.17
C ILE A 102 4.34 -29.16 19.05
N GLN A 103 4.56 -27.96 18.53
CA GLN A 103 5.61 -27.65 17.56
C GLN A 103 6.87 -27.13 18.24
N THR A 104 6.72 -26.13 19.10
CA THR A 104 7.84 -25.48 19.77
C THR A 104 7.43 -25.03 21.17
N ILE A 105 8.38 -25.06 22.09
CA ILE A 105 8.27 -24.48 23.43
C ILE A 105 9.41 -23.46 23.57
N GLU A 106 9.04 -22.23 23.89
CA GLU A 106 9.97 -21.11 24.11
C GLU A 106 9.83 -20.67 25.57
N PHE A 107 10.88 -20.83 26.37
CA PHE A 107 10.95 -20.32 27.74
C PHE A 107 11.14 -18.81 27.70
N ILE A 108 10.35 -18.07 28.47
CA ILE A 108 10.41 -16.62 28.50
C ILE A 108 11.34 -16.21 29.64
N PRO A 109 12.43 -15.47 29.37
CA PRO A 109 13.33 -14.97 30.42
C PRO A 109 12.58 -14.15 31.46
N ASP A 110 12.98 -14.28 32.73
CA ASP A 110 12.41 -13.56 33.87
C ASP A 110 10.88 -13.74 34.02
N SER A 111 10.34 -14.88 33.56
CA SER A 111 8.93 -15.22 33.65
C SER A 111 8.73 -16.66 34.09
N GLU A 112 7.67 -16.93 34.86
CA GLU A 112 7.22 -18.29 35.19
C GLU A 112 6.31 -18.88 34.09
N LEU A 113 6.39 -18.33 32.87
CA LEU A 113 5.55 -18.70 31.74
C LEU A 113 6.41 -19.19 30.58
N SER A 114 5.99 -20.31 30.00
CA SER A 114 6.50 -20.83 28.75
C SER A 114 5.49 -20.62 27.62
N CYS A 115 5.98 -20.16 26.46
CA CYS A 115 5.19 -20.03 25.25
C CYS A 115 5.20 -21.36 24.49
N VAL A 116 4.02 -21.98 24.37
CA VAL A 116 3.84 -23.22 23.61
C VAL A 116 3.11 -22.91 22.31
N LYS A 117 3.76 -23.23 21.18
CA LYS A 117 3.14 -23.18 19.84
C LYS A 117 2.69 -24.59 19.47
N SER A 118 1.41 -24.74 19.16
CA SER A 118 0.79 -26.02 18.78
C SER A 118 0.10 -25.93 17.43
N PHE A 119 -0.08 -27.07 16.76
CA PHE A 119 -0.93 -27.17 15.58
C PHE A 119 -2.38 -26.79 15.91
N LYS A 120 -3.04 -26.10 14.96
CA LYS A 120 -4.46 -25.81 15.00
C LYS A 120 -5.12 -26.49 13.78
N PRO A 121 -6.04 -27.44 13.99
CA PRO A 121 -6.76 -28.07 12.89
C PRO A 121 -7.47 -27.03 12.02
N ILE A 122 -7.25 -27.10 10.71
CA ILE A 122 -7.80 -26.15 9.73
C ILE A 122 -9.22 -26.50 9.27
N VAL A 123 -9.75 -27.66 9.69
CA VAL A 123 -11.04 -28.20 9.23
C VAL A 123 -12.22 -27.25 9.50
N ARG A 124 -12.10 -26.38 10.51
CA ARG A 124 -13.12 -25.37 10.86
C ARG A 124 -12.83 -23.99 10.28
N HIS A 125 -11.78 -23.84 9.48
CA HIS A 125 -11.49 -22.58 8.81
C HIS A 125 -12.49 -22.36 7.70
N PHE A 126 -13.16 -21.23 7.75
CA PHE A 126 -14.11 -20.82 6.73
C PHE A 126 -13.78 -19.40 6.29
N ASN A 127 -13.78 -19.19 4.98
CA ASN A 127 -13.65 -17.87 4.38
C ASN A 127 -14.56 -17.77 3.14
N TYR A 128 -14.83 -16.55 2.70
CA TYR A 128 -15.64 -16.27 1.52
C TYR A 128 -14.73 -15.99 0.31
N CYS A 129 -13.83 -16.93 -0.02
CA CYS A 129 -12.80 -16.72 -1.04
C CYS A 129 -13.36 -16.21 -2.39
N PRO A 130 -14.47 -16.75 -2.95
CA PRO A 130 -15.01 -16.28 -4.22
C PRO A 130 -15.41 -14.79 -4.22
N LEU A 131 -15.92 -14.30 -3.08
CA LEU A 131 -16.24 -12.88 -2.90
C LEU A 131 -14.96 -12.04 -2.91
N GLY A 132 -13.94 -12.48 -2.18
CA GLY A 132 -12.65 -11.79 -2.12
C GLY A 132 -11.94 -11.71 -3.48
N VAL A 133 -11.93 -12.81 -4.24
CA VAL A 133 -11.41 -12.83 -5.62
C VAL A 133 -12.18 -11.84 -6.49
N SER A 134 -13.52 -11.84 -6.42
CA SER A 134 -14.34 -10.89 -7.18
C SER A 134 -14.05 -9.43 -6.83
N ILE A 135 -13.81 -9.10 -5.55
CA ILE A 135 -13.45 -7.75 -5.12
C ILE A 135 -12.09 -7.34 -5.70
N LEU A 136 -11.08 -8.21 -5.60
CA LEU A 136 -9.73 -7.93 -6.13
C LEU A 136 -9.74 -7.74 -7.64
N SER A 137 -10.47 -8.59 -8.38
CA SER A 137 -10.53 -8.50 -9.84
C SER A 137 -11.31 -7.27 -10.29
N MET A 138 -12.40 -6.91 -9.59
CA MET A 138 -13.11 -5.65 -9.87
C MET A 138 -12.23 -4.42 -9.60
N SER A 139 -11.40 -4.46 -8.55
CA SER A 139 -10.43 -3.39 -8.27
C SER A 139 -9.43 -3.22 -9.42
N LYS A 140 -8.95 -4.32 -10.02
CA LYS A 140 -8.08 -4.26 -11.20
C LYS A 140 -8.82 -3.72 -12.42
N ARG A 141 -10.07 -4.17 -12.65
CA ARG A 141 -10.91 -3.67 -13.76
C ARG A 141 -11.05 -2.15 -13.74
N ILE A 142 -11.33 -1.56 -12.57
CA ILE A 142 -11.46 -0.09 -12.43
C ILE A 142 -10.20 0.62 -12.93
N MET A 143 -9.02 0.11 -12.59
CA MET A 143 -7.75 0.68 -13.06
C MET A 143 -7.51 0.41 -14.54
N ASN A 144 -7.75 -0.82 -15.00
CA ASN A 144 -7.63 -1.21 -16.40
C ASN A 144 -8.48 -0.32 -17.32
N GLU A 145 -9.71 -0.03 -16.93
CA GLU A 145 -10.61 0.84 -17.70
C GLU A 145 -10.01 2.23 -17.93
N VAL A 146 -9.29 2.77 -16.95
CA VAL A 146 -8.57 4.06 -17.09
C VAL A 146 -7.35 3.89 -17.98
N PHE A 147 -6.54 2.86 -17.78
CA PHE A 147 -5.30 2.65 -18.53
C PHE A 147 -5.53 2.38 -20.00
N PHE A 148 -6.46 1.48 -20.35
CA PHE A 148 -6.78 1.24 -21.75
C PHE A 148 -7.42 2.46 -22.41
N THR A 149 -8.16 3.28 -21.65
CA THR A 149 -8.65 4.56 -22.19
C THR A 149 -7.49 5.53 -22.47
N ALA A 150 -6.52 5.62 -21.58
CA ALA A 150 -5.34 6.46 -21.78
C ALA A 150 -4.46 5.94 -22.94
N GLU A 151 -4.24 4.63 -23.01
CA GLU A 151 -3.46 3.97 -24.06
C GLU A 151 -4.09 4.17 -25.44
N ASP A 152 -5.40 3.94 -25.59
CA ASP A 152 -6.13 4.14 -26.85
C ASP A 152 -6.09 5.60 -27.34
N LEU A 153 -6.03 6.55 -26.40
CA LEU A 153 -5.87 7.98 -26.70
C LEU A 153 -4.41 8.39 -26.96
N GLY A 154 -3.45 7.48 -26.80
CA GLY A 154 -2.02 7.77 -26.91
C GLY A 154 -1.49 8.67 -25.78
N LEU A 155 -2.17 8.71 -24.62
CA LEU A 155 -1.75 9.50 -23.48
C LEU A 155 -0.63 8.80 -22.72
N LYS A 156 0.39 9.58 -22.33
CA LYS A 156 1.54 9.04 -21.61
C LYS A 156 1.23 8.92 -20.12
N LEU A 157 1.24 7.69 -19.63
CA LEU A 157 1.22 7.36 -18.20
C LEU A 157 2.65 7.07 -17.73
N PHE A 158 3.08 7.73 -16.66
CA PHE A 158 4.47 7.65 -16.21
C PHE A 158 4.73 6.53 -15.23
N TYR A 159 3.82 6.36 -14.28
CA TYR A 159 3.99 5.46 -13.15
C TYR A 159 2.62 5.00 -12.65
N GLN A 160 2.58 3.81 -12.04
CA GLN A 160 1.40 3.22 -11.42
C GLN A 160 1.78 2.56 -10.09
N ASP A 161 0.96 2.79 -9.05
CA ASP A 161 0.96 1.95 -7.85
C ASP A 161 -0.47 1.60 -7.42
N THR A 162 -0.89 0.37 -7.71
CA THR A 162 -2.16 -0.24 -7.27
C THR A 162 -3.42 0.52 -7.69
N ASP A 163 -3.69 1.67 -7.08
CA ASP A 163 -4.85 2.54 -7.21
C ASP A 163 -4.52 4.00 -7.59
N SER A 164 -3.24 4.28 -7.89
CA SER A 164 -2.79 5.60 -8.36
C SER A 164 -1.94 5.51 -9.62
N PHE A 165 -1.87 6.62 -10.35
CA PHE A 165 -1.05 6.78 -11.54
C PHE A 165 -0.64 8.24 -11.76
N HIS A 166 0.44 8.44 -12.51
CA HIS A 166 0.95 9.76 -12.89
C HIS A 166 0.67 10.02 -14.37
N LEU A 167 0.08 11.18 -14.67
CA LEU A 167 -0.19 11.67 -16.01
C LEU A 167 0.15 13.17 -16.12
N TYR A 168 0.20 13.70 -17.33
CA TYR A 168 0.25 15.15 -17.51
C TYR A 168 -1.10 15.81 -17.18
N GLU A 169 -1.06 16.95 -16.47
CA GLU A 169 -2.24 17.74 -16.10
C GLU A 169 -3.09 18.11 -17.33
N LYS A 170 -2.45 18.52 -18.43
CA LYS A 170 -3.12 18.91 -19.69
C LYS A 170 -3.92 17.79 -20.36
N ASP A 171 -3.64 16.52 -20.01
CA ASP A 171 -4.27 15.35 -20.63
C ASP A 171 -5.43 14.81 -19.78
N LEU A 172 -5.64 15.35 -18.58
CA LEU A 172 -6.65 14.90 -17.62
C LEU A 172 -8.08 15.07 -18.14
N ASP A 173 -8.40 16.22 -18.72
CA ASP A 173 -9.76 16.51 -19.21
C ASP A 173 -10.13 15.58 -20.37
N LYS A 174 -9.20 15.37 -21.32
CA LYS A 174 -9.38 14.45 -22.45
C LYS A 174 -9.64 13.01 -21.97
N LEU A 175 -8.87 12.56 -20.98
CA LEU A 175 -9.04 11.23 -20.38
C LEU A 175 -10.41 11.11 -19.69
N ALA A 176 -10.81 12.14 -18.94
CA ALA A 176 -12.08 12.14 -18.21
C ALA A 176 -13.30 12.15 -19.15
N GLU A 177 -13.27 12.95 -20.22
CA GLU A 177 -14.32 13.01 -21.25
C GLU A 177 -14.49 11.66 -21.95
N GLU A 178 -13.40 11.07 -22.42
CA GLU A 178 -13.45 9.78 -23.10
C GLU A 178 -13.87 8.63 -22.16
N TYR A 179 -13.39 8.64 -20.92
CA TYR A 179 -13.82 7.67 -19.91
C TYR A 179 -15.33 7.77 -19.66
N LYS A 180 -15.86 8.99 -19.52
CA LYS A 180 -17.29 9.23 -19.38
C LYS A 180 -18.07 8.75 -20.60
N ARG A 181 -17.57 8.98 -21.82
CA ARG A 181 -18.18 8.50 -23.06
C ARG A 181 -18.24 6.97 -23.12
N ARG A 182 -17.16 6.27 -22.74
CA ARG A 182 -17.06 4.80 -22.79
C ARG A 182 -17.88 4.09 -21.73
N TYR A 183 -17.89 4.62 -20.51
CA TYR A 183 -18.40 3.91 -19.33
C TYR A 183 -19.61 4.57 -18.67
N ASN A 184 -20.03 5.75 -19.12
CA ASN A 184 -21.09 6.55 -18.52
C ASN A 184 -20.88 6.77 -17.01
N ARG A 185 -19.62 6.98 -16.60
CA ARG A 185 -19.19 7.23 -15.22
C ARG A 185 -18.22 8.40 -15.20
N GLU A 186 -18.33 9.23 -14.18
CA GLU A 186 -17.39 10.33 -13.94
C GLU A 186 -16.05 9.79 -13.45
N LEU A 187 -14.95 10.17 -14.11
CA LEU A 187 -13.60 9.75 -13.72
C LEU A 187 -13.11 10.50 -12.47
N ILE A 188 -13.32 11.81 -12.43
CA ILE A 188 -12.74 12.70 -11.41
C ILE A 188 -13.79 13.12 -10.39
N GLY A 189 -13.43 13.09 -9.11
CA GLY A 189 -14.27 13.55 -8.02
C GLY A 189 -14.02 12.84 -6.69
N LYS A 190 -14.95 13.00 -5.74
CA LYS A 190 -14.83 12.52 -4.35
C LYS A 190 -15.76 11.35 -4.03
N ALA A 191 -16.57 10.89 -4.98
CA ALA A 191 -17.47 9.76 -4.82
C ALA A 191 -16.71 8.41 -4.96
N LEU A 192 -17.39 7.33 -4.61
CA LEU A 192 -16.81 5.98 -4.69
C LEU A 192 -16.47 5.62 -6.15
N GLY A 193 -15.23 5.21 -6.40
CA GLY A 193 -14.74 4.85 -7.73
C GLY A 193 -14.30 6.03 -8.60
N GLN A 194 -14.28 7.25 -8.05
CA GLN A 194 -13.70 8.42 -8.70
C GLN A 194 -12.25 8.65 -8.22
N PHE A 195 -11.46 9.31 -9.07
CA PHE A 195 -10.08 9.68 -8.81
C PHE A 195 -9.98 11.16 -8.44
N HIS A 196 -8.97 11.50 -7.64
CA HIS A 196 -8.59 12.87 -7.30
C HIS A 196 -7.08 12.91 -7.13
N SER A 197 -6.49 14.12 -7.19
CA SER A 197 -5.08 14.30 -6.87
C SER A 197 -4.81 13.88 -5.42
N ASP A 198 -3.81 13.03 -5.22
CA ASP A 198 -3.35 12.54 -3.90
C ASP A 198 -2.22 13.42 -3.33
N PHE A 199 -1.76 14.43 -4.06
CA PHE A 199 -0.71 15.33 -3.57
C PHE A 199 -1.23 16.17 -2.40
N ALA A 200 -0.48 16.14 -1.30
CA ALA A 200 -0.73 17.00 -0.15
C ALA A 200 -0.56 18.47 -0.54
N GLU A 201 -1.41 19.33 0.01
CA GLU A 201 -1.32 20.78 -0.19
C GLU A 201 -0.09 21.34 0.52
N ILE A 202 0.79 22.02 -0.22
CA ILE A 202 1.92 22.78 0.34
C ILE A 202 1.39 23.84 1.31
N THR A 203 0.40 24.60 0.83
CA THR A 203 -0.33 25.63 1.55
C THR A 203 -1.83 25.38 1.39
N ALA A 204 -2.57 25.45 2.49
CA ALA A 204 -3.98 25.10 2.54
C ALA A 204 -4.80 25.93 1.54
N GLY A 205 -5.64 25.26 0.74
CA GLY A 205 -6.47 25.88 -0.29
C GLY A 205 -5.77 26.08 -1.64
N HIS A 206 -4.47 25.76 -1.73
CA HIS A 206 -3.68 25.87 -2.95
C HIS A 206 -3.30 24.47 -3.45
N MET A 207 -3.95 24.07 -4.55
CA MET A 207 -3.78 22.73 -5.13
C MET A 207 -2.33 22.51 -5.56
N SER A 208 -1.75 21.41 -5.09
CA SER A 208 -0.38 21.05 -5.42
C SER A 208 -0.33 20.16 -6.66
N LYS A 209 0.68 20.41 -7.51
CA LYS A 209 0.95 19.63 -8.72
C LYS A 209 2.43 19.36 -8.88
N ALA A 210 2.77 18.22 -9.47
CA ALA A 210 4.16 17.89 -9.76
C ALA A 210 4.66 18.68 -10.97
N GLN A 211 5.77 19.41 -10.80
CA GLN A 211 6.48 20.06 -11.91
C GLN A 211 7.59 19.18 -12.49
N ARG A 212 8.13 18.27 -11.67
CA ARG A 212 9.15 17.29 -12.04
C ARG A 212 8.96 16.03 -11.21
N SER A 213 9.16 14.86 -11.83
CA SER A 213 9.13 13.58 -11.13
C SER A 213 10.32 12.71 -11.54
N ILE A 214 10.86 11.94 -10.60
CA ILE A 214 11.89 10.93 -10.83
C ILE A 214 11.33 9.58 -10.35
N PHE A 215 11.13 8.66 -11.30
CA PHE A 215 10.64 7.31 -11.01
C PHE A 215 11.81 6.34 -11.11
N VAL A 216 12.23 5.78 -9.98
CA VAL A 216 13.41 4.92 -9.90
C VAL A 216 13.01 3.44 -9.93
N GLY A 217 11.89 3.10 -9.27
CA GLY A 217 11.41 1.72 -9.24
C GLY A 217 10.03 1.58 -8.61
N LYS A 218 9.57 0.33 -8.49
CA LYS A 218 8.27 0.05 -7.86
C LYS A 218 8.27 0.54 -6.40
N LYS A 219 7.38 1.49 -6.11
CA LYS A 219 7.21 2.16 -4.80
C LYS A 219 8.43 2.98 -4.38
N THR A 220 9.20 3.44 -5.37
CA THR A 220 10.34 4.34 -5.18
C THR A 220 10.31 5.47 -6.22
N TYR A 221 9.87 6.65 -5.79
CA TYR A 221 9.76 7.83 -6.66
C TYR A 221 9.81 9.13 -5.86
N LEU A 222 10.15 10.22 -6.56
CA LEU A 222 10.17 11.59 -6.07
C LEU A 222 9.32 12.45 -6.98
N ASP A 223 8.44 13.24 -6.40
CA ASP A 223 7.66 14.29 -7.04
C ASP A 223 8.05 15.64 -6.43
N GLU A 224 8.53 16.54 -7.27
CA GLU A 224 8.74 17.93 -6.91
C GLU A 224 7.45 18.71 -7.17
N LEU A 225 6.84 19.16 -6.09
CA LEU A 225 5.54 19.80 -6.09
C LEU A 225 5.68 21.31 -6.14
N THR A 226 4.74 21.94 -6.83
CA THR A 226 4.51 23.38 -6.78
C THR A 226 3.01 23.69 -6.74
N ASN A 227 2.68 24.94 -6.43
CA ASN A 227 1.34 25.48 -6.44
C ASN A 227 1.29 26.82 -7.20
N ASP A 228 0.13 27.45 -7.24
CA ASP A 228 -0.09 28.78 -7.82
C ASP A 228 0.71 29.90 -7.12
N LEU A 229 1.11 29.69 -5.85
CA LEU A 229 2.02 30.58 -5.12
C LEU A 229 3.50 30.37 -5.47
N LYS A 230 3.83 29.41 -6.35
CA LYS A 230 5.20 29.01 -6.73
C LYS A 230 6.05 28.54 -5.56
N GLU A 231 5.42 28.02 -4.51
CA GLU A 231 6.12 27.35 -3.42
C GLU A 231 6.67 26.00 -3.91
N ILE A 232 7.69 25.50 -3.22
CA ILE A 232 8.33 24.23 -3.55
C ILE A 232 8.28 23.32 -2.33
N ALA A 233 7.82 22.09 -2.55
CA ALA A 233 7.94 20.99 -1.61
C ALA A 233 8.19 19.70 -2.39
N PHE A 234 8.61 18.65 -1.70
CA PHE A 234 8.79 17.35 -2.32
C PHE A 234 7.89 16.32 -1.65
N HIS A 235 7.24 15.51 -2.48
CA HIS A 235 6.61 14.28 -2.07
C HIS A 235 7.50 13.13 -2.54
N CYS A 236 7.94 12.27 -1.63
CA CYS A 236 8.72 11.11 -2.03
C CYS A 236 8.23 9.85 -1.35
N ARG A 237 8.52 8.72 -1.98
CA ARG A 237 8.19 7.40 -1.48
C ARG A 237 9.36 6.48 -1.75
N MET A 238 9.78 5.74 -0.73
CA MET A 238 10.81 4.71 -0.86
C MET A 238 10.45 3.55 0.07
N LYS A 239 10.00 2.43 -0.51
CA LYS A 239 9.45 1.33 0.29
C LYS A 239 10.49 0.75 1.24
N GLY A 240 10.20 0.89 2.54
CA GLY A 240 11.01 0.30 3.61
C GLY A 240 12.08 1.24 4.17
N ILE A 241 12.18 2.46 3.66
CA ILE A 241 12.94 3.56 4.26
C ILE A 241 11.94 4.56 4.87
N THR A 242 12.22 5.08 6.07
CA THR A 242 11.37 6.12 6.68
C THR A 242 11.70 7.49 6.09
N GLN A 243 10.71 8.37 6.02
CA GLN A 243 10.83 9.65 5.30
C GLN A 243 11.90 10.56 5.89
N ASP A 244 12.01 10.61 7.22
CA ASP A 244 13.06 11.34 7.93
C ASP A 244 14.47 10.83 7.60
N VAL A 245 14.66 9.51 7.52
CA VAL A 245 15.94 8.91 7.13
C VAL A 245 16.30 9.28 5.69
N ILE A 246 15.32 9.37 4.77
CA ILE A 246 15.58 9.84 3.40
C ILE A 246 16.14 11.27 3.42
N ALA A 247 15.53 12.19 4.19
CA ALA A 247 16.03 13.56 4.31
C ALA A 247 17.45 13.59 4.90
N LEU A 248 17.69 12.87 6.00
CA LEU A 248 18.98 12.83 6.66
C LEU A 248 20.09 12.27 5.76
N THR A 249 19.83 11.14 5.09
CA THR A 249 20.78 10.53 4.16
C THR A 249 21.04 11.43 2.95
N ALA A 250 20.01 12.03 2.35
CA ALA A 250 20.17 12.99 1.25
C ALA A 250 21.07 14.16 1.65
N ASN A 251 20.79 14.74 2.81
CA ASN A 251 21.52 15.88 3.35
C ASN A 251 22.99 15.56 3.64
N GLN A 252 23.26 14.38 4.21
CA GLN A 252 24.62 13.89 4.50
C GLN A 252 25.42 13.60 3.23
N MET A 253 24.80 13.00 2.21
CA MET A 253 25.49 12.63 0.96
C MET A 253 25.75 13.83 0.05
N PHE A 254 24.86 14.83 0.08
CA PHE A 254 24.94 16.01 -0.78
C PHE A 254 24.95 17.30 0.05
N PRO A 255 26.02 17.55 0.84
CA PRO A 255 26.10 18.71 1.73
C PRO A 255 26.13 20.05 0.98
N ASP A 256 26.63 20.06 -0.26
CA ASP A 256 26.69 21.26 -1.10
C ASP A 256 25.35 21.62 -1.77
N ALA A 257 24.36 20.72 -1.71
CA ALA A 257 23.01 20.97 -2.21
C ALA A 257 22.15 21.67 -1.15
N ILE A 258 21.03 22.24 -1.57
CA ILE A 258 20.03 22.79 -0.65
C ILE A 258 19.43 21.65 0.16
N GLN A 259 19.60 21.72 1.46
CA GLN A 259 19.13 20.72 2.39
C GLN A 259 17.61 20.75 2.50
N VAL A 260 17.02 19.60 2.81
CA VAL A 260 15.58 19.46 3.04
C VAL A 260 15.30 18.95 4.44
N HIS A 261 14.13 19.29 4.98
CA HIS A 261 13.61 18.70 6.20
C HIS A 261 12.24 18.07 5.94
N TYR A 262 11.95 16.97 6.64
CA TYR A 262 10.67 16.28 6.53
C TYR A 262 9.66 16.84 7.55
N ASP A 263 8.49 17.26 7.10
CA ASP A 263 7.35 17.64 7.94
C ASP A 263 6.39 16.44 8.05
N GLU A 264 6.36 15.79 9.22
CA GLU A 264 5.50 14.62 9.44
C GLU A 264 3.99 14.95 9.40
N LYS A 265 3.58 16.19 9.73
CA LYS A 265 2.18 16.58 9.72
C LYS A 265 1.66 16.75 8.30
N LYS A 266 2.48 17.34 7.42
CA LYS A 266 2.14 17.53 6.00
C LYS A 266 2.48 16.30 5.15
N GLY A 267 3.39 15.45 5.60
CA GLY A 267 3.90 14.33 4.80
C GLY A 267 4.71 14.80 3.59
N LEU A 268 5.37 15.95 3.71
CA LEU A 268 6.14 16.62 2.65
C LEU A 268 7.53 16.98 3.14
N PHE A 269 8.45 17.12 2.20
CA PHE A 269 9.80 17.62 2.44
C PHE A 269 9.88 19.07 1.99
N PHE A 270 10.43 19.92 2.84
CA PHE A 270 10.57 21.35 2.57
C PHE A 270 12.06 21.68 2.45
N PRO A 271 12.47 22.41 1.40
CA PRO A 271 13.83 22.90 1.31
C PRO A 271 14.06 24.06 2.28
N GLU A 272 15.29 24.23 2.74
CA GLU A 272 15.66 25.38 3.60
C GLU A 272 15.51 26.73 2.88
N LYS A 273 15.67 26.73 1.55
CA LYS A 273 15.52 27.90 0.68
C LYS A 273 15.14 27.46 -0.73
N VAL A 274 14.56 28.36 -1.52
CA VAL A 274 14.28 28.10 -2.93
C VAL A 274 15.58 28.19 -3.74
N GLY A 275 15.78 27.24 -4.64
CA GLY A 275 16.90 27.24 -5.60
C GLY A 275 16.77 26.12 -6.62
N GLU A 276 17.90 25.64 -7.15
CA GLU A 276 17.90 24.72 -8.29
C GLU A 276 18.39 23.30 -7.95
N LYS A 277 19.27 23.17 -6.95
CA LYS A 277 19.92 21.92 -6.57
C LYS A 277 19.55 21.54 -5.14
N TYR A 278 18.72 20.52 -4.98
CA TYR A 278 18.22 20.05 -3.69
C TYR A 278 18.80 18.67 -3.35
N SER A 279 19.22 18.46 -2.10
CA SER A 279 19.85 17.22 -1.65
C SER A 279 19.02 15.98 -1.98
N ILE A 280 17.70 16.04 -1.77
CA ILE A 280 16.77 14.94 -2.06
C ILE A 280 16.64 14.64 -3.56
N VAL A 281 16.72 15.67 -4.41
CA VAL A 281 16.68 15.47 -5.87
C VAL A 281 17.96 14.77 -6.33
N GLU A 282 19.12 15.18 -5.83
CA GLU A 282 20.40 14.57 -6.16
C GLU A 282 20.47 13.11 -5.67
N LEU A 283 19.93 12.81 -4.48
CA LEU A 283 19.78 11.45 -3.98
C LEU A 283 18.99 10.56 -4.97
N TYR A 284 17.84 11.03 -5.43
CA TYR A 284 17.01 10.26 -6.38
C TYR A 284 17.62 10.17 -7.77
N LYS A 285 18.38 11.18 -8.23
CA LYS A 285 19.15 11.09 -9.48
C LYS A 285 20.25 10.04 -9.38
N SER A 286 21.02 10.01 -8.30
CA SER A 286 22.07 9.01 -8.06
C SER A 286 21.47 7.58 -8.07
N LEU A 287 20.32 7.39 -7.42
CA LEU A 287 19.59 6.11 -7.49
C LEU A 287 19.11 5.78 -8.93
N TYR A 288 18.64 6.77 -9.67
CA TYR A 288 18.21 6.60 -11.07
C TYR A 288 19.37 6.26 -12.01
N GLU A 289 20.57 6.77 -11.72
CA GLU A 289 21.82 6.48 -12.45
C GLU A 289 22.41 5.10 -12.09
N GLY A 290 21.86 4.43 -11.08
CA GLY A 290 22.20 3.05 -10.71
C GLY A 290 23.21 2.95 -9.56
N ASP A 291 23.43 4.02 -8.81
CA ASP A 291 24.29 3.99 -7.62
C ASP A 291 23.64 3.17 -6.50
N GLU A 292 24.48 2.48 -5.71
CA GLU A 292 24.05 1.83 -4.48
C GLU A 292 24.12 2.81 -3.31
N ILE A 293 23.01 2.98 -2.60
CA ILE A 293 22.93 3.85 -1.43
C ILE A 293 22.57 3.03 -0.19
N THR A 294 23.27 3.30 0.91
CA THR A 294 22.99 2.69 2.21
C THR A 294 22.21 3.66 3.09
N PHE A 295 21.05 3.22 3.57
CA PHE A 295 20.19 3.95 4.51
C PHE A 295 20.24 3.26 5.87
N ASP A 296 20.76 3.92 6.90
CA ASP A 296 20.65 3.43 8.27
C ASP A 296 19.35 3.89 8.90
N LEU A 297 18.42 2.97 9.14
CA LEU A 297 17.13 3.29 9.74
C LEU A 297 17.23 3.75 11.20
N CYS A 298 18.36 3.50 11.88
CA CYS A 298 18.56 3.92 13.27
C CYS A 298 18.86 5.42 13.43
N ILE A 299 19.20 6.15 12.36
CA ILE A 299 19.43 7.61 12.43
C ILE A 299 18.13 8.42 12.45
N GLY A 300 17.00 7.77 12.18
CA GLY A 300 15.69 8.40 12.19
C GLY A 300 15.22 8.79 13.59
N SER A 301 14.12 9.52 13.64
CA SER A 301 13.45 10.00 14.85
C SER A 301 12.85 8.88 15.71
N LYS A 302 12.61 7.68 15.13
CA LYS A 302 11.88 6.59 15.78
C LYS A 302 12.85 5.53 16.31
N PRO A 303 12.70 5.09 17.56
CA PRO A 303 13.57 4.05 18.12
C PRO A 303 13.37 2.73 17.37
N CYS A 304 14.49 2.05 17.08
CA CYS A 304 14.51 0.76 16.42
C CYS A 304 14.72 -0.38 17.42
N PHE A 305 13.80 -1.34 17.40
CA PHE A 305 13.84 -2.51 18.29
C PHE A 305 13.91 -3.82 17.51
N ASN A 306 14.52 -4.82 18.11
CA ASN A 306 14.46 -6.21 17.66
C ASN A 306 13.71 -7.05 18.69
N LYS A 307 12.70 -7.80 18.21
CA LYS A 307 12.02 -8.80 19.02
C LYS A 307 12.73 -10.14 18.85
N ASN A 308 13.35 -10.63 19.91
CA ASN A 308 14.07 -11.89 19.92
C ASN A 308 13.09 -13.07 20.00
N LYS A 309 13.58 -14.29 19.72
CA LYS A 309 12.76 -15.52 19.75
C LYS A 309 12.23 -15.86 21.14
N ASP A 310 12.93 -15.44 22.17
CA ASP A 310 12.61 -15.59 23.59
C ASP A 310 11.69 -14.48 24.13
N PHE A 311 11.06 -13.71 23.23
CA PHE A 311 10.21 -12.56 23.56
C PHE A 311 10.92 -11.36 24.19
N THR A 312 12.24 -11.39 24.38
CA THR A 312 12.99 -10.22 24.81
C THR A 312 13.04 -9.16 23.71
N ILE A 313 13.21 -7.91 24.12
CA ILE A 313 13.34 -6.76 23.22
C ILE A 313 14.74 -6.18 23.40
N SER A 314 15.44 -5.98 22.29
CA SER A 314 16.74 -5.31 22.27
C SER A 314 16.66 -4.05 21.40
N THR A 315 17.37 -3.00 21.80
CA THR A 315 17.51 -1.78 21.00
C THR A 315 18.56 -2.00 19.93
N LYS A 316 18.27 -1.61 18.69
CA LYS A 316 19.24 -1.66 17.59
C LYS A 316 20.04 -0.37 17.53
N SER A 317 21.36 -0.48 17.49
CA SER A 317 22.28 0.65 17.24
C SER A 317 22.46 0.96 15.76
N SER A 318 22.31 -0.03 14.88
CA SER A 318 22.30 0.16 13.43
C SER A 318 21.26 -0.75 12.77
N PHE A 319 20.66 -0.26 11.68
CA PHE A 319 19.79 -1.05 10.82
C PHE A 319 19.87 -0.56 9.38
N GLU A 320 20.95 -0.98 8.73
CA GLU A 320 21.27 -0.60 7.36
C GLU A 320 20.39 -1.33 6.32
N ARG A 321 19.97 -0.57 5.31
CA ARG A 321 19.32 -1.06 4.10
C ARG A 321 20.05 -0.49 2.89
N LYS A 322 20.57 -1.39 2.06
CA LYS A 322 21.20 -1.04 0.79
C LYS A 322 20.18 -1.11 -0.32
N LEU A 323 20.10 -0.06 -1.13
CA LEU A 323 19.21 0.03 -2.27
C LEU A 323 20.01 0.38 -3.53
N LYS A 324 19.69 -0.32 -4.62
CA LYS A 324 20.18 -0.12 -5.97
C LYS A 324 19.05 -0.55 -6.93
N PHE A 325 18.90 0.13 -8.05
CA PHE A 325 17.82 -0.10 -9.01
C PHE A 325 18.33 -0.50 -10.39
#